data_AF-A0AAW1NIL5-F1
#
_entry.id   AF-A0AAW1NIL5-F1
#
_cell.length_a   1.000
_cell.length_b   1.000
_cell.length_c   1.000
_cell.angle_alpha   90.00
_cell.angle_beta   90.00
_cell.angle_gamma   90.00
#
_symmetry.space_group_name_H-M   'P 1'
#
loop_
_entity.id
_entity.type
_entity.pdbx_description
1 polymer ?
#
loop_
_entity_poly.entity_id
_entity_poly.type
_entity_poly.pdbx_seq_one_letter_code
_entity_poly.pdbx_strand_id
1 'polypeptide(L)'
;MALWQRRLQNSEQNFLSFSKLNNLLDDTQSLPEDVVNEMKDLISEHLLSLKNKIGVYFPDISSENWEFKLTRDPFQINVDIIPNHIREETIDLQCDSTTKVDFPNMDFEYFWLLYFPV
;
A
#
# COMPACT_ATOMS: atom_id res chain seq x y z
N MET A 1 -5.77 0.89 2.91
CA MET A 1 -7.22 0.58 2.80
C MET A 1 -8.08 1.69 2.21
N ALA A 2 -7.85 2.98 2.53
CA ALA A 2 -8.70 4.07 2.02
C ALA A 2 -8.81 4.13 0.48
N LEU A 3 -7.73 3.78 -0.23
CA LEU A 3 -7.73 3.68 -1.69
C LEU A 3 -8.73 2.62 -2.21
N TRP A 4 -8.76 1.44 -1.60
CA TRP A 4 -9.65 0.35 -2.00
C TRP A 4 -11.11 0.67 -1.67
N GLN A 5 -11.37 1.28 -0.51
CA GLN A 5 -12.71 1.78 -0.19
C GLN A 5 -13.17 2.84 -1.20
N ARG A 6 -12.30 3.80 -1.56
CA ARG A 6 -12.62 4.81 -2.57
C ARG A 6 -12.92 4.19 -3.94
N ARG A 7 -12.13 3.21 -4.37
CA ARG A 7 -12.34 2.50 -5.65
C ARG A 7 -13.66 1.72 -5.65
N LEU A 8 -14.02 1.13 -4.53
CA LEU A 8 -15.26 0.37 -4.37
C LEU A 8 -16.52 1.25 -4.39
N GLN A 9 -16.42 2.46 -3.84
CA GLN A 9 -17.50 3.45 -3.73
C GLN A 9 -17.54 4.46 -4.89
N ASN A 10 -16.64 4.34 -5.87
CA ASN A 10 -16.56 5.29 -6.97
C ASN A 10 -17.75 5.13 -7.93
N SER A 11 -18.21 6.24 -8.51
CA SER A 11 -19.33 6.25 -9.47
C SER A 11 -19.01 5.54 -10.78
N GLU A 12 -17.73 5.59 -11.18
CA GLU A 12 -17.20 4.74 -12.24
C GLU A 12 -16.75 3.40 -11.65
N GLN A 13 -17.40 2.32 -12.07
CA GLN A 13 -17.10 0.97 -11.63
C GLN A 13 -15.65 0.59 -12.00
N ASN A 14 -14.75 0.64 -11.02
CA ASN A 14 -13.34 0.25 -11.20
C ASN A 14 -12.99 -0.81 -10.15
N PHE A 15 -13.36 -2.05 -10.44
CA PHE A 15 -13.10 -3.21 -9.59
C PHE A 15 -11.82 -3.96 -9.95
N LEU A 16 -10.89 -3.32 -10.66
CA LEU A 16 -9.59 -3.94 -10.99
C LEU A 16 -8.80 -4.38 -9.75
N SER A 17 -9.04 -3.74 -8.60
CA SER A 17 -8.46 -4.14 -7.31
C SER A 17 -9.11 -5.38 -6.69
N PHE A 18 -10.22 -5.85 -7.27
CA PHE A 18 -11.04 -6.98 -6.84
C PHE A 18 -11.33 -7.88 -8.04
N SER A 19 -10.29 -8.51 -8.61
CA SER A 19 -10.39 -9.29 -9.86
C SER A 19 -11.53 -10.31 -9.88
N LYS A 20 -11.82 -10.98 -8.76
CA LYS A 20 -12.96 -11.90 -8.66
C LYS A 20 -14.32 -11.19 -8.80
N LEU A 21 -14.48 -10.03 -8.17
CA LEU A 21 -15.70 -9.22 -8.31
C LEU A 21 -15.82 -8.68 -9.74
N ASN A 22 -14.71 -8.22 -10.31
CA ASN A 22 -14.68 -7.73 -11.69
C ASN A 22 -15.12 -8.82 -12.68
N ASN A 23 -14.55 -10.02 -12.56
CA ASN A 23 -14.92 -11.15 -13.41
C ASN A 23 -16.39 -11.57 -13.22
N LEU A 24 -16.90 -11.57 -11.99
CA LEU A 24 -18.31 -11.88 -11.72
C LEU A 24 -19.26 -10.88 -12.39
N LEU A 25 -18.91 -9.59 -12.41
CA LEU A 25 -19.71 -8.54 -13.04
C LEU A 25 -19.61 -8.57 -14.57
N ASP A 26 -18.46 -8.97 -15.12
CA ASP A 26 -18.26 -9.14 -16.57
C ASP A 26 -18.96 -10.41 -17.11
N ASP A 27 -18.94 -11.51 -16.34
CA ASP A 27 -19.45 -12.83 -16.75
C ASP A 27 -20.97 -12.99 -16.57
N THR A 28 -21.59 -12.20 -15.68
CA THR A 28 -23.02 -12.27 -15.42
C THR A 28 -23.77 -11.14 -16.12
N GLN A 29 -24.81 -11.51 -16.87
CA GLN A 29 -25.74 -10.56 -17.48
C GLN A 29 -26.41 -9.73 -16.35
N SER A 30 -25.83 -8.55 -16.05
CA SER A 30 -26.33 -7.53 -15.11
C SER A 30 -26.94 -8.11 -13.83
N LEU A 31 -26.09 -8.46 -12.84
CA LEU A 31 -26.57 -8.64 -11.47
C LEU A 31 -27.41 -7.43 -11.05
N PRO A 32 -28.53 -7.63 -10.35
CA PRO A 32 -29.33 -6.52 -9.89
C PRO A 32 -28.54 -5.66 -8.90
N GLU A 33 -28.78 -4.36 -8.96
CA GLU A 33 -27.93 -3.33 -8.32
C GLU A 33 -27.89 -3.46 -6.80
N ASP A 34 -28.98 -3.98 -6.20
CA ASP A 34 -29.08 -4.33 -4.79
C ASP A 34 -28.03 -5.38 -4.37
N VAL A 35 -27.88 -6.45 -5.15
CA VAL A 35 -26.89 -7.51 -4.89
C VAL A 35 -25.47 -6.96 -5.02
N VAL A 36 -25.21 -6.12 -6.02
CA VAL A 36 -23.90 -5.49 -6.20
C VAL A 36 -23.56 -4.57 -5.02
N ASN A 37 -24.53 -3.81 -4.53
CA ASN A 37 -24.34 -2.94 -3.37
C ASN A 37 -24.11 -3.73 -2.08
N GLU A 38 -24.84 -4.84 -1.86
CA GLU A 38 -24.59 -5.73 -0.72
C GLU A 38 -23.16 -6.30 -0.74
N MET A 39 -22.66 -6.70 -1.92
CA MET A 39 -21.26 -7.14 -2.08
C MET A 39 -20.26 -6.02 -1.75
N LYS A 40 -20.53 -4.78 -2.17
CA LYS A 40 -19.67 -3.63 -1.83
C LYS A 40 -19.67 -3.35 -0.32
N ASP A 41 -20.81 -3.48 0.34
CA ASP A 41 -20.91 -3.26 1.78
C ASP A 41 -20.12 -4.33 2.53
N LEU A 42 -20.27 -5.61 2.17
CA LEU A 42 -19.48 -6.70 2.73
C LEU A 42 -17.97 -6.49 2.55
N ILE A 43 -17.53 -6.13 1.34
CA ILE A 43 -16.11 -5.85 1.07
C ILE A 43 -15.64 -4.65 1.91
N SER A 44 -16.47 -3.61 2.04
CA SER A 44 -16.16 -2.43 2.87
C SER A 44 -15.97 -2.79 4.34
N GLU A 45 -16.85 -3.63 4.89
CA GLU A 45 -16.76 -4.13 6.27
C GLU A 45 -15.50 -4.98 6.47
N HIS A 46 -15.19 -5.87 5.53
CA HIS A 46 -13.97 -6.66 5.57
C HIS A 46 -12.71 -5.78 5.53
N LEU A 47 -12.69 -4.75 4.69
CA LEU A 47 -11.58 -3.80 4.62
C LEU A 47 -11.42 -3.01 5.93
N LEU A 48 -12.52 -2.63 6.57
CA LEU A 48 -12.50 -1.95 7.87
C LEU A 48 -11.99 -2.88 8.97
N SER A 49 -12.47 -4.12 9.02
CA SER A 49 -12.01 -5.15 9.96
C SER A 49 -10.51 -5.41 9.80
N LEU A 50 -10.03 -5.54 8.56
CA LEU A 50 -8.61 -5.70 8.27
C LEU A 50 -7.80 -4.48 8.72
N LYS A 51 -8.30 -3.25 8.47
CA LYS A 51 -7.65 -2.01 8.95
C LYS A 51 -7.50 -2.02 10.47
N ASN A 52 -8.57 -2.36 11.19
CA ASN A 52 -8.56 -2.40 12.64
C ASN A 52 -7.60 -3.46 13.16
N LYS A 53 -7.57 -4.66 12.55
CA LYS A 53 -6.61 -5.72 12.92
C LYS A 53 -5.17 -5.27 12.71
N ILE A 54 -4.84 -4.66 11.57
CA ILE A 54 -3.50 -4.12 11.33
C ILE A 54 -3.16 -3.08 12.41
N GLY A 55 -4.09 -2.18 12.75
CA GLY A 55 -3.87 -1.18 13.80
C GLY A 55 -3.65 -1.79 15.19
N VAL A 56 -4.23 -2.95 15.49
CA VAL A 56 -3.96 -3.67 16.76
C VAL A 56 -2.55 -4.27 16.79
N TYR A 57 -2.09 -4.84 15.67
CA TYR A 57 -0.74 -5.43 15.58
C TYR A 57 0.36 -4.36 15.47
N PHE A 58 0.04 -3.23 14.84
CA PHE A 58 0.97 -2.13 14.61
C PHE A 58 0.35 -0.82 15.11
N PRO A 59 0.23 -0.64 16.44
CA PRO A 59 -0.43 0.53 17.03
C PRO A 59 0.29 1.85 16.71
N ASP A 60 1.60 1.78 16.47
CA ASP A 60 2.46 2.95 16.20
C ASP A 60 2.70 3.18 14.70
N ILE A 61 1.98 2.46 13.82
CA ILE A 61 2.08 2.65 12.35
C ILE A 61 1.33 3.92 11.94
N SER A 62 1.93 5.06 12.26
CA SER A 62 1.53 6.34 11.72
C SER A 62 2.15 6.54 10.34
N SER A 63 1.42 7.14 9.40
CA SER A 63 2.02 7.63 8.15
C SER A 63 3.08 8.71 8.39
N GLU A 64 3.10 9.28 9.58
CA GLU A 64 4.13 10.22 10.02
C GLU A 64 5.38 9.53 10.56
N ASN A 65 5.28 8.24 10.88
CA ASN A 65 6.38 7.48 11.46
C ASN A 65 7.54 7.33 10.46
N TRP A 66 8.77 7.38 10.96
CA TRP A 66 9.96 7.39 10.12
C TRP A 66 10.13 6.05 9.40
N GLU A 67 9.79 4.92 10.05
CA GLU A 67 9.83 3.58 9.44
C GLU A 67 8.92 3.55 8.22
N PHE A 68 7.68 4.05 8.37
CA PHE A 68 6.71 4.08 7.29
C PHE A 68 7.17 4.95 6.12
N LYS A 69 7.73 6.13 6.42
CA LYS A 69 8.25 7.05 5.40
C LYS A 69 9.47 6.45 4.67
N LEU A 70 10.39 5.84 5.41
CA LEU A 70 11.61 5.24 4.89
C LEU A 70 11.27 4.08 3.96
N THR A 71 10.43 3.15 4.44
CA THR A 71 9.98 2.01 3.64
C THR A 71 9.24 2.49 2.39
N ARG A 72 8.33 3.46 2.50
CA ARG A 72 7.54 3.92 1.34
C ARG A 72 8.40 4.56 0.24
N ASP A 73 9.30 5.45 0.62
CA ASP A 73 10.19 6.15 -0.33
C ASP A 73 11.46 6.62 0.39
N PRO A 74 12.57 5.86 0.28
CA PRO A 74 13.82 6.21 0.93
C PRO A 74 14.46 7.48 0.37
N PHE A 75 14.05 7.97 -0.80
CA PHE A 75 14.65 9.13 -1.46
C PHE A 75 13.97 10.45 -1.11
N GLN A 76 12.80 10.39 -0.47
CA GLN A 76 12.02 11.57 -0.07
C GLN A 76 11.96 11.76 1.45
N ILE A 77 12.49 10.83 2.25
CA ILE A 77 12.52 10.96 3.70
C ILE A 77 13.60 11.96 4.15
N ASN A 78 13.25 12.79 5.13
CA ASN A 78 14.24 13.63 5.83
C ASN A 78 15.11 12.76 6.75
N VAL A 79 16.43 12.74 6.53
CA VAL A 79 17.39 11.97 7.34
C VAL A 79 17.49 12.43 8.80
N ASP A 80 17.06 13.67 9.10
CA ASP A 80 17.07 14.20 10.47
C ASP A 80 16.05 13.53 11.39
N ILE A 81 14.95 13.00 10.83
CA ILE A 81 13.93 12.28 11.60
C ILE A 81 14.26 10.79 11.80
N ILE A 82 15.34 10.33 11.17
CA ILE A 82 15.78 8.93 11.21
C ILE A 82 16.74 8.72 12.40
N PRO A 83 16.58 7.63 13.17
CA PRO A 83 17.54 7.24 14.21
C PRO A 83 18.99 7.13 13.72
N ASN A 84 19.94 7.52 14.56
CA ASN A 84 21.36 7.54 14.19
C ASN A 84 21.91 6.20 13.66
N HIS A 85 21.37 5.07 14.14
CA HIS A 85 21.89 3.73 13.82
C HIS A 85 21.56 3.22 12.41
N ILE A 86 20.72 3.93 11.67
CA ILE A 86 20.33 3.61 10.28
C ILE A 86 20.44 4.84 9.36
N ARG A 87 20.90 5.97 9.91
CA ARG A 87 20.93 7.25 9.20
C ARG A 87 22.00 7.23 8.11
N GLU A 88 23.18 6.71 8.41
CA GLU A 88 24.29 6.66 7.44
C GLU A 88 23.92 5.76 6.26
N GLU A 89 23.35 4.59 6.52
CA GLU A 89 22.85 3.66 5.51
C GLU A 89 21.77 4.29 4.64
N THR A 90 20.89 5.10 5.24
CA THR A 90 19.88 5.84 4.47
C THR A 90 20.51 6.93 3.60
N ILE A 91 21.52 7.65 4.11
CA ILE A 91 22.24 8.66 3.34
C ILE A 91 22.95 8.02 2.16
N ASP A 92 23.67 6.92 2.38
CA ASP A 92 24.37 6.18 1.33
C ASP A 92 23.39 5.70 0.26
N LEU A 93 22.24 5.14 0.68
CA LEU A 93 21.15 4.75 -0.21
C LEU A 93 20.65 5.94 -1.05
N GLN A 94 20.46 7.11 -0.44
CA GLN A 94 20.03 8.34 -1.12
C GLN A 94 21.09 8.95 -2.04
N CYS A 95 22.37 8.73 -1.75
CA CYS A 95 23.49 9.27 -2.52
C CYS A 95 23.85 8.40 -3.73
N ASP A 96 23.55 7.10 -3.67
CA ASP A 96 23.76 6.21 -4.82
C ASP A 96 22.77 6.52 -5.95
N SER A 97 23.32 6.81 -7.14
CA SER A 97 22.51 7.01 -8.34
C SER A 97 21.89 5.73 -8.86
N THR A 98 22.52 4.58 -8.58
CA THR A 98 22.09 3.25 -9.02
C THR A 98 20.80 2.86 -8.32
N THR A 99 20.76 3.01 -7.00
CA THR A 99 19.57 2.74 -6.18
C THR A 99 18.38 3.59 -6.62
N LYS A 100 18.60 4.86 -6.99
CA LYS A 100 17.54 5.75 -7.53
C LYS A 100 16.99 5.27 -8.87
N VAL A 101 17.82 4.69 -9.71
CA VAL A 101 17.40 4.13 -11.00
C VAL A 101 16.69 2.79 -10.77
N ASP A 102 17.17 1.98 -9.83
CA ASP A 102 16.63 0.65 -9.61
C ASP A 102 15.29 0.66 -8.86
N PHE A 103 15.10 1.58 -7.90
CA PHE A 103 13.89 1.65 -7.09
C PHE A 103 12.56 1.66 -7.87
N PRO A 104 12.37 2.49 -8.91
CA PRO A 104 11.14 2.47 -9.71
C PRO A 104 11.06 1.28 -10.69
N ASN A 105 12.19 0.59 -10.95
CA ASN A 105 12.32 -0.45 -11.98
C ASN A 105 12.40 -1.87 -11.41
N MET A 106 12.33 -2.02 -10.09
CA MET A 106 12.52 -3.27 -9.36
C MET A 106 11.34 -3.53 -8.42
N ASP A 107 11.08 -4.81 -8.14
CA ASP A 107 10.12 -5.17 -7.11
C ASP A 107 10.56 -4.62 -5.75
N PHE A 108 9.61 -4.05 -5.03
CA PHE A 108 9.86 -3.34 -3.78
C PHE A 108 10.54 -4.22 -2.72
N GLU A 109 10.10 -5.47 -2.57
CA GLU A 109 10.72 -6.43 -1.65
C GLU A 109 12.17 -6.74 -2.05
N TYR A 110 12.43 -6.93 -3.34
CA TYR A 110 13.75 -7.26 -3.84
C TYR A 110 14.72 -6.08 -3.71
N PHE A 111 14.25 -4.85 -3.92
CA PHE A 111 15.02 -3.63 -3.68
C PHE A 111 15.54 -3.56 -2.25
N TRP A 112 14.67 -3.76 -1.25
CA TRP A 112 15.05 -3.69 0.16
C TRP A 112 16.00 -4.81 0.56
N LEU A 113 15.83 -6.02 0.02
CA LEU A 113 16.76 -7.13 0.25
C LEU A 113 18.15 -6.87 -0.33
N LEU A 114 18.24 -6.17 -1.47
CA LEU A 114 19.50 -5.91 -2.16
C LEU A 114 20.27 -4.73 -1.53
N TYR A 115 19.57 -3.65 -1.21
CA TYR A 115 20.18 -2.37 -0.85
C TYR A 115 20.07 -2.02 0.64
N PHE A 116 19.33 -2.81 1.41
CA PHE A 116 19.25 -2.67 2.86
C PHE A 116 19.34 -4.03 3.57
N PRO A 117 20.39 -4.84 3.31
CA PRO A 117 20.59 -6.10 4.00
C PRO A 117 20.93 -5.85 5.47
N VAL A 118 20.16 -6.48 6.37
CA VAL A 118 20.35 -6.48 7.83
C VAL A 118 21.65 -7.18 8.22
#